data_AF-A0A935KC12-F1
#
_entry.id   AF-A0A935KC12-F1
#
_cell.length_a   1.000
_cell.length_b   1.000
_cell.length_c   1.000
_cell.angle_alpha   90.00
_cell.angle_beta   90.00
_cell.angle_gamma   90.00
#
_symmetry.space_group_name_H-M   'P 1'
#
loop_
_entity.id
_entity.type
_entity.pdbx_description
1 polymer ?
#
loop_
_entity_poly.entity_id
_entity_poly.type
_entity_poly.pdbx_seq_one_letter_code
_entity_poly.pdbx_strand_id
1 'polypeptide(L)'
;MATRSDFRRLTLAPGDSINLDDARGTIVRVGRGRLWITQYGDPVDHVLAAGDTWAVERDGRTVVQAQSDTLVDLTGPGASRPLLAIARNRTLLRIAAWLRRAADARRWVPYA
;
A
#
# COMPACT_ATOMS: atom_id res chain seq x y z
N MET A 1 -5.97 -18.89 -21.74
CA MET A 1 -4.84 -19.55 -21.03
C MET A 1 -4.27 -18.56 -20.01
N ALA A 2 -3.96 -19.07 -18.81
CA ALA A 2 -3.48 -18.38 -17.59
C ALA A 2 -4.57 -17.86 -16.62
N THR A 3 -5.09 -18.76 -15.79
CA THR A 3 -5.66 -18.44 -14.46
C THR A 3 -4.50 -17.98 -13.58
N ARG A 4 -4.13 -16.71 -13.65
CA ARG A 4 -3.07 -16.15 -12.83
C ARG A 4 -3.76 -15.49 -11.66
N SER A 5 -3.70 -16.13 -10.50
CA SER A 5 -4.41 -15.70 -9.29
C SER A 5 -4.28 -14.20 -9.09
N ASP A 6 -5.39 -13.47 -9.24
CA ASP A 6 -5.47 -12.03 -8.99
C ASP A 6 -5.37 -11.71 -7.50
N PHE A 7 -4.74 -12.56 -6.69
CA PHE A 7 -4.65 -12.42 -5.25
C PHE A 7 -3.27 -12.83 -4.75
N ARG A 8 -2.69 -11.99 -3.88
CA ARG A 8 -1.41 -12.25 -3.23
C ARG A 8 -1.40 -11.71 -1.81
N ARG A 9 -1.08 -12.59 -0.86
CA ARG A 9 -0.89 -12.22 0.56
C ARG A 9 0.59 -12.07 0.88
N LEU A 10 0.94 -11.03 1.64
CA LEU A 10 2.30 -10.70 2.04
C LEU A 10 2.36 -10.41 3.53
N THR A 11 3.42 -10.87 4.18
CA THR A 11 3.80 -10.39 5.51
C THR A 11 5.00 -9.47 5.35
N LEU A 12 4.89 -8.25 5.88
CA LEU A 12 5.91 -7.21 5.81
C LEU A 12 6.33 -6.84 7.24
N ALA A 13 7.63 -6.85 7.51
CA ALA A 13 8.18 -6.36 8.76
C ALA A 13 8.26 -4.82 8.75
N PRO A 14 8.38 -4.14 9.92
CA PRO A 14 8.53 -2.70 9.97
C PRO A 14 9.70 -2.21 9.09
N GLY A 15 9.40 -1.29 8.19
CA GLY A 15 10.35 -0.73 7.23
C GLY A 15 10.48 -1.51 5.91
N ASP A 16 9.89 -2.71 5.80
CA ASP A 16 9.81 -3.41 4.51
C ASP A 16 8.93 -2.61 3.55
N SER A 17 9.38 -2.53 2.29
CA SER A 17 8.68 -1.81 1.24
C SER A 17 8.53 -2.68 0.00
N ILE A 18 7.38 -2.57 -0.66
CA ILE A 18 7.11 -3.18 -1.96
C ILE A 18 6.74 -2.09 -2.96
N ASN A 19 7.18 -2.25 -4.20
CA ASN A 19 6.73 -1.41 -5.30
C ASN A 19 5.66 -2.13 -6.12
N LEU A 20 4.58 -1.42 -6.40
CA LEU A 20 3.52 -1.78 -7.32
C LEU A 20 3.64 -0.86 -8.54
N ASP A 21 4.36 -1.32 -9.56
CA ASP A 21 4.60 -0.54 -10.78
C ASP A 21 3.48 -0.79 -11.81
N ASP A 22 2.90 0.31 -12.32
CA ASP A 22 1.79 0.36 -13.29
C ASP A 22 0.58 -0.48 -12.88
N ALA A 23 0.34 -0.59 -11.57
CA ALA A 23 -0.57 -1.54 -10.96
C ALA A 23 -1.98 -0.96 -10.75
N ARG A 24 -2.42 -0.02 -11.61
CA ARG A 24 -3.75 0.58 -11.52
C ARG A 24 -4.85 -0.48 -11.44
N GLY A 25 -5.83 -0.23 -10.58
CA GLY A 25 -6.93 -1.17 -10.29
C GLY A 25 -6.57 -2.27 -9.28
N THR A 26 -5.34 -2.28 -8.74
CA THR A 26 -4.98 -3.18 -7.63
C THR A 26 -5.60 -2.68 -6.35
N ILE A 27 -6.24 -3.58 -5.61
CA ILE A 27 -6.78 -3.34 -4.28
C ILE A 27 -5.76 -3.79 -3.24
N VAL A 28 -5.42 -2.90 -2.31
CA VAL A 28 -4.56 -3.14 -1.16
C VAL A 28 -5.43 -3.18 0.09
N ARG A 29 -5.49 -4.32 0.76
CA ARG A 29 -6.20 -4.49 2.03
C ARG A 29 -5.23 -4.80 3.15
N VAL A 30 -5.38 -4.11 4.28
CA VAL A 30 -4.57 -4.35 5.47
C VAL A 30 -5.31 -5.33 6.38
N GLY A 31 -4.80 -6.56 6.51
CA GLY A 31 -5.35 -7.56 7.42
C GLY A 31 -4.97 -7.29 8.88
N ARG A 32 -3.73 -6.84 9.13
CA ARG A 32 -3.23 -6.38 10.43
C ARG A 32 -2.11 -5.38 10.22
N GLY A 33 -1.82 -4.54 11.22
CA GLY A 33 -0.70 -3.61 11.19
C GLY A 33 -1.07 -2.25 10.57
N ARG A 34 -0.08 -1.56 10.02
CA ARG A 34 -0.22 -0.23 9.42
C ARG A 34 0.70 -0.05 8.22
N LEU A 35 0.15 0.51 7.15
CA LEU A 35 0.88 0.85 5.92
C LEU A 35 0.95 2.35 5.73
N TRP A 36 2.05 2.78 5.11
CA TRP A 36 2.16 4.06 4.41
C TRP A 36 2.24 3.77 2.92
N ILE A 37 1.46 4.50 2.13
CA ILE A 37 1.37 4.33 0.68
C ILE A 37 1.60 5.68 0.02
N THR A 38 2.47 5.69 -0.99
CA THR A 38 2.64 6.82 -1.89
C THR A 38 2.45 6.36 -3.33
N GLN A 39 1.80 7.19 -4.13
CA GLN A 39 1.54 6.90 -5.53
C GLN A 39 2.11 8.02 -6.39
N TYR A 40 2.80 7.64 -7.46
CA TYR A 40 3.27 8.59 -8.45
C TYR A 40 2.10 9.40 -9.03
N GLY A 41 2.23 10.72 -9.01
CA GLY A 41 1.17 11.63 -9.47
C GLY A 41 0.03 11.83 -8.47
N ASP A 42 0.08 11.23 -7.28
CA ASP A 42 -0.76 11.60 -6.15
C ASP A 42 0.02 12.57 -5.23
N PRO A 43 -0.49 13.79 -4.99
CA PRO A 43 0.18 14.74 -4.12
C PRO A 43 0.10 14.38 -2.63
N VAL A 44 -0.71 13.39 -2.24
CA VAL A 44 -0.94 13.03 -0.84
C VAL A 44 -0.55 11.58 -0.58
N ASP A 45 0.08 11.38 0.57
CA ASP A 45 0.36 10.05 1.09
C ASP A 45 -0.84 9.48 1.84
N HIS A 46 -1.05 8.17 1.74
CA HIS A 46 -2.12 7.47 2.44
C HIS A 46 -1.57 6.62 3.57
N VAL A 47 -2.27 6.61 4.71
CA VAL A 47 -1.96 5.72 5.84
C VAL A 47 -3.15 4.80 6.04
N LEU A 48 -2.90 3.50 5.98
CA LEU A 48 -3.92 2.48 6.16
C LEU A 48 -3.69 1.71 7.45
N ALA A 49 -4.73 1.51 8.23
CA ALA A 49 -4.76 0.66 9.41
C ALA A 49 -5.43 -0.69 9.10
N ALA A 50 -5.39 -1.63 10.05
CA ALA A 50 -6.07 -2.90 9.94
C ALA A 50 -7.57 -2.72 9.63
N GLY A 51 -8.06 -3.46 8.63
CA GLY A 51 -9.42 -3.34 8.10
C GLY A 51 -9.55 -2.40 6.90
N ASP A 52 -8.61 -1.47 6.71
CA ASP A 52 -8.68 -0.53 5.61
C ASP A 52 -8.39 -1.21 4.27
N THR A 53 -9.05 -0.68 3.25
CA THR A 53 -8.90 -1.08 1.86
C THR A 53 -8.70 0.16 1.01
N TRP A 54 -7.73 0.11 0.10
CA TRP A 54 -7.38 1.22 -0.78
C TRP A 54 -7.09 0.72 -2.20
N ALA A 55 -7.47 1.49 -3.21
CA ALA A 55 -7.27 1.14 -4.60
C ALA A 55 -6.14 1.96 -5.23
N VAL A 56 -5.27 1.31 -5.99
CA VAL A 56 -4.28 2.00 -6.83
C VAL A 56 -5.04 2.69 -7.97
N GLU A 57 -5.17 4.01 -7.89
CA GLU A 57 -5.99 4.77 -8.86
C GLU A 57 -5.27 5.14 -10.17
N ARG A 58 -3.93 5.20 -10.15
CA ARG A 58 -3.11 5.70 -11.26
C ARG A 58 -2.06 4.68 -11.71
N ASP A 59 -1.67 4.77 -12.97
CA ASP A 59 -0.49 4.11 -13.50
C ASP A 59 0.78 4.82 -13.03
N GLY A 60 1.94 4.16 -13.12
CA GLY A 60 3.19 4.57 -12.48
C GLY A 60 3.48 3.82 -11.19
N ARG A 61 4.53 4.26 -10.48
CA ARG A 61 5.02 3.60 -9.26
C ARG A 61 4.15 3.93 -8.05
N THR A 62 3.63 2.91 -7.40
CA THR A 62 3.08 3.01 -6.04
C THR A 62 4.01 2.29 -5.06
N VAL A 63 4.45 2.97 -4.00
CA VAL A 63 5.30 2.41 -2.95
C VAL A 63 4.43 2.13 -1.73
N VAL A 64 4.50 0.90 -1.23
CA VAL A 64 3.81 0.48 -0.01
C VAL A 64 4.85 0.09 1.03
N GLN A 65 4.87 0.77 2.17
CA GLN A 65 5.80 0.51 3.26
C GLN A 65 5.05 0.14 4.55
N ALA A 66 5.50 -0.92 5.19
CA ALA A 66 5.00 -1.33 6.50
C ALA A 66 5.56 -0.44 7.62
N GLN A 67 4.67 0.18 8.39
CA GLN A 67 5.00 1.00 9.57
C GLN A 67 5.10 0.14 10.85
N SER A 68 4.48 -1.04 10.84
CA SER A 68 4.55 -2.08 11.87
C SER A 68 4.57 -3.46 11.20
N ASP A 69 4.63 -4.55 11.97
CA ASP A 69 4.37 -5.88 11.42
C ASP A 69 2.99 -5.89 10.76
N THR A 70 2.95 -6.13 9.45
CA THR A 70 1.76 -5.91 8.64
C THR A 70 1.45 -7.12 7.77
N LEU A 71 0.17 -7.49 7.72
CA LEU A 71 -0.36 -8.46 6.77
C LEU A 71 -1.12 -7.70 5.68
N VAL A 72 -0.70 -7.88 4.43
CA VAL A 72 -1.28 -7.20 3.28
C VAL A 72 -1.84 -8.22 2.32
N ASP A 73 -3.06 -7.97 1.87
CA ASP A 73 -3.73 -8.70 0.81
C ASP A 73 -3.81 -7.79 -0.41
N LEU A 74 -3.23 -8.22 -1.52
CA LEU A 74 -3.30 -7.56 -2.82
C LEU A 74 -4.28 -8.32 -3.70
N THR A 75 -5.20 -7.60 -4.34
CA THR A 75 -6.11 -8.16 -5.34
C THR A 75 -6.02 -7.38 -6.65
N GLY A 76 -5.93 -8.05 -7.80
CA GLY A 76 -5.88 -7.42 -9.13
C GLY A 76 -4.48 -7.42 -9.77
N PRO A 77 -4.22 -6.54 -10.76
CA PRO A 77 -3.04 -6.60 -11.62
C PRO A 77 -1.69 -6.64 -10.87
N GLY A 78 -1.57 -5.90 -9.77
CA GLY A 78 -0.37 -5.83 -8.94
C GLY A 78 -0.08 -7.10 -8.15
N ALA A 79 -1.08 -7.97 -7.92
CA ALA A 79 -0.88 -9.26 -7.25
C ALA A 79 -0.12 -10.24 -8.14
N SER A 80 -0.41 -10.21 -9.44
CA SER A 80 0.18 -11.08 -10.46
C SER A 80 1.56 -10.59 -10.94
N ARG A 81 1.90 -9.32 -10.72
CA ARG A 81 3.14 -8.70 -11.18
C ARG A 81 4.34 -8.98 -10.25
N PRO A 82 5.58 -8.91 -10.76
CA PRO A 82 6.75 -9.00 -9.92
C PRO A 82 6.74 -7.84 -8.92
N LEU A 83 6.69 -8.18 -7.63
CA LEU A 83 6.87 -7.21 -6.57
C LEU A 83 8.37 -7.02 -6.38
N LEU A 84 8.84 -5.80 -6.57
CA LEU A 84 10.18 -5.42 -6.16
C LEU A 84 10.13 -5.20 -4.65
N ALA A 85 10.47 -6.25 -3.89
CA ALA A 85 10.64 -6.16 -2.45
C ALA A 85 11.98 -5.46 -2.19
N ILE A 86 11.91 -4.27 -1.61
CA ILE A 86 13.09 -3.56 -1.12
C ILE A 86 13.15 -3.83 0.38
N ALA A 87 13.90 -4.87 0.76
CA ALA A 87 14.15 -5.16 2.17
C ALA A 87 14.98 -4.02 2.79
N ARG A 88 14.47 -3.45 3.89
CA ARG A 88 15.13 -2.45 4.75
C ARG A 88 15.72 -1.21 4.05
N ASN A 89 14.93 -0.43 3.33
CA ASN A 89 15.34 0.93 2.97
C ASN A 89 14.88 1.95 4.03
N ARG A 90 15.78 2.32 4.96
CA ARG A 90 15.55 3.35 6.00
C ARG A 90 15.39 4.78 5.44
N THR A 91 15.39 4.96 4.12
CA THR A 91 15.68 6.25 3.45
C THR A 91 14.45 7.00 2.93
N LEU A 92 13.22 6.52 3.16
CA LEU A 92 12.00 7.27 2.79
C LEU A 92 11.42 8.11 3.95
N LEU A 93 12.11 8.17 5.09
CA LEU A 93 11.68 8.84 6.32
C LEU A 93 11.98 10.36 6.35
N ARG A 94 11.61 11.13 5.30
CA ARG A 94 11.71 12.61 5.39
C ARG A 94 10.42 13.37 5.13
N ILE A 95 9.32 12.72 4.75
CA ILE A 95 8.04 13.40 4.51
C ILE A 95 6.92 12.87 5.42
N ALA A 96 6.99 11.62 5.91
CA ALA A 96 5.95 11.00 6.75
C ALA A 96 5.89 11.48 8.22
N ALA A 97 6.71 12.45 8.65
CA ALA A 97 6.77 12.89 10.04
C ALA A 97 5.56 13.74 10.49
N TRP A 98 4.72 14.23 9.57
CA TRP A 98 3.68 15.22 9.87
C TRP A 98 2.28 14.67 10.16
N LEU A 99 2.00 13.37 10.00
CA LEU A 99 0.65 12.82 10.20
C LEU A 99 0.54 11.83 11.38
N ARG A 100 1.24 12.08 12.48
CA ARG A 100 1.00 11.37 13.76
C ARG A 100 -0.34 11.75 14.44
N ARG A 101 -1.18 12.62 13.85
CA ARG A 101 -2.36 13.18 14.54
C ARG A 101 -3.68 13.19 13.77
N ALA A 102 -3.72 12.75 12.50
CA ALA A 102 -4.94 12.84 11.68
C ALA A 102 -5.66 11.51 11.39
N ALA A 103 -5.03 10.38 11.69
CA ALA A 103 -5.54 9.05 11.32
C ALA A 103 -6.73 8.55 12.18
N ASP A 104 -7.15 9.29 13.22
CA ASP A 104 -8.36 8.96 14.00
C ASP A 104 -9.64 9.59 13.43
N ALA A 105 -9.55 10.46 12.42
CA ALA A 105 -10.64 11.39 12.11
C ALA A 105 -11.28 11.25 10.71
N ARG A 106 -10.92 10.28 9.88
CA ARG A 106 -11.52 10.17 8.53
C ARG A 106 -12.02 8.78 8.20
N ARG A 107 -13.10 8.44 8.92
CA ARG A 107 -14.16 7.56 8.45
C ARG A 107 -14.51 7.92 7.00
N TRP A 108 -14.18 6.99 6.11
CA TRP A 108 -14.70 6.77 4.76
C TRP A 108 -15.85 7.71 4.32
N VAL A 109 -15.62 8.50 3.27
CA VAL A 109 -16.67 9.25 2.57
C VAL A 109 -16.76 8.69 1.15
N PRO A 110 -17.86 8.01 0.77
CA PRO A 110 -18.09 7.66 -0.63
C PRO A 110 -18.50 8.94 -1.37
N TYR A 111 -17.81 9.26 -2.47
CA TYR A 111 -18.34 10.21 -3.44
C TYR A 111 -19.54 9.55 -4.15
N ALA A 112 -20.68 10.22 -4.07
CA ALA A 112 -21.87 9.97 -4.89
C ALA A 112 -21.76 10.74 -6.22
#